data_AF-A0A518AVA1-F1
#
_entry.id   AF-A0A518AVA1-F1
#
_cell.length_a   1.000
_cell.length_b   1.000
_cell.length_c   1.000
_cell.angle_alpha   90.00
_cell.angle_beta   90.00
_cell.angle_gamma   90.00
#
_symmetry.space_group_name_H-M   'P 1'
#
loop_
_entity.id
_entity.type
_entity.pdbx_description
1 polymer ?
#
loop_
_entity_poly.entity_id
_entity_poly.type
_entity_poly.pdbx_seq_one_letter_code
_entity_poly.pdbx_strand_id
1 'polypeptide(L)'
;MGYVFSYFQGGWPVGGHSGVFMQSSIDGLQFSDMNNGDAVYVPPSSWGDGSNTNTNDEDQARDPSVVYGPDGLFHMVWTSGITTRTIGYASSPDLVNWSNEQLIEIWDQSTVVNHTWAPEVFYDEANANYQIIFASDLDNGDHKLYSITTTDFANYSDPSLYYYNGATVIDAMIAHDAENGQYLMAIKDEQNGQKNIRLATSSTAQGPWTTDNPIIVGPGSAIEGNATEGPSLLRVDDRWLMYYDAYGAGYFGVAATTDADPTNASSWVNLTSEANLPSGHHGTVFAAPISAIFDSLAFSAADLIDDDQIDVQDWLAFQEYHLTDLSGLTAAEQAARGDLNGDGLNDQSDFRLFKSYYNDYYQAMDLATAGQDSFAAMLDSLAVPEPTSTLLALFGLAAAYVCGRRLL
;
A
#
# COMPACT_ATOMS: atom_id res chain seq x y z
N MET A 1 -2.99 -8.68 -7.94
CA MET A 1 -2.39 -8.13 -6.70
C MET A 1 -2.54 -6.62 -6.78
N GLY A 2 -2.79 -5.96 -5.65
CA GLY A 2 -2.68 -4.50 -5.54
C GLY A 2 -1.43 -4.14 -4.76
N TYR A 3 -1.09 -2.86 -4.77
CA TYR A 3 0.08 -2.29 -4.10
C TYR A 3 -0.36 -1.17 -3.17
N VAL A 4 0.25 -1.07 -2.00
CA VAL A 4 -0.01 -0.01 -1.03
C VAL A 4 1.31 0.58 -0.60
N PHE A 5 1.38 1.90 -0.55
CA PHE A 5 2.52 2.64 -0.02
C PHE A 5 2.16 3.17 1.37
N SER A 6 2.73 2.61 2.42
CA SER A 6 2.69 3.17 3.78
C SER A 6 3.82 4.19 3.96
N TYR A 7 3.52 5.33 4.56
CA TYR A 7 4.51 6.39 4.81
C TYR A 7 4.09 7.24 6.00
N PHE A 8 5.00 8.10 6.47
CA PHE A 8 4.67 9.12 7.48
C PHE A 8 4.98 10.52 6.94
N GLN A 9 4.49 11.55 7.63
CA GLN A 9 4.68 12.95 7.23
C GLN A 9 5.36 13.77 8.33
N GLY A 10 5.70 15.01 8.02
CA GLY A 10 6.23 15.96 8.99
C GLY A 10 7.74 15.89 9.21
N GLY A 11 8.29 16.97 9.76
CA GLY A 11 9.74 17.16 9.84
C GLY A 11 10.43 16.35 10.93
N TRP A 12 11.73 16.10 10.73
CA TRP A 12 12.61 15.60 11.78
C TRP A 12 12.68 16.58 12.98
N PRO A 13 12.60 16.16 14.26
CA PRO A 13 12.43 14.79 14.76
C PRO A 13 11.02 14.33 15.13
N VAL A 14 10.01 15.13 14.81
CA VAL A 14 8.64 14.96 15.35
C VAL A 14 7.63 14.44 14.32
N GLY A 15 8.07 14.15 13.10
CA GLY A 15 7.19 13.73 12.01
C GLY A 15 6.30 12.53 12.37
N GLY A 16 6.80 11.58 13.18
CA GLY A 16 6.05 10.39 13.54
C GLY A 16 4.78 10.66 14.37
N HIS A 17 4.61 11.87 14.95
CA HIS A 17 3.34 12.26 15.61
C HIS A 17 2.17 12.41 14.63
N SER A 18 2.46 12.57 13.32
CA SER A 18 1.43 12.67 12.29
C SER A 18 0.72 11.35 12.01
N GLY A 19 1.32 10.23 12.40
CA GLY A 19 0.80 8.89 12.12
C GLY A 19 1.25 8.34 10.78
N VAL A 20 0.65 7.21 10.42
CA VAL A 20 0.87 6.48 9.18
C VAL A 20 -0.23 6.83 8.19
N PHE A 21 0.19 7.17 6.97
CA PHE A 21 -0.65 7.45 5.83
C PHE A 21 -0.47 6.33 4.81
N MET A 22 -1.47 6.12 3.97
CA MET A 22 -1.39 5.13 2.91
C MET A 22 -1.95 5.65 1.60
N GLN A 23 -1.35 5.21 0.49
CA GLN A 23 -1.94 5.31 -0.83
C GLN A 23 -1.96 3.92 -1.49
N SER A 24 -2.95 3.64 -2.33
CA SER A 24 -3.10 2.37 -3.05
C SER A 24 -2.91 2.53 -4.55
N SER A 25 -2.45 1.47 -5.21
CA SER A 25 -2.25 1.39 -6.65
C SER A 25 -2.53 -0.02 -7.18
N ILE A 26 -2.96 -0.12 -8.44
CA ILE A 26 -3.10 -1.41 -9.14
C ILE A 26 -1.92 -1.72 -10.08
N ASP A 27 -1.14 -0.71 -10.45
CA ASP A 27 -0.02 -0.80 -11.40
C ASP A 27 1.34 -0.52 -10.75
N GLY A 28 1.36 -0.12 -9.48
CA GLY A 28 2.56 0.22 -8.73
C GLY A 28 3.18 1.56 -9.15
N LEU A 29 2.51 2.37 -9.98
CA LEU A 29 3.02 3.67 -10.42
C LEU A 29 2.03 4.81 -10.14
N GLN A 30 0.74 4.58 -10.36
CA GLN A 30 -0.31 5.55 -10.05
C GLN A 30 -0.90 5.23 -8.68
N PHE A 31 -0.47 5.95 -7.65
CA PHE A 31 -1.02 5.82 -6.30
C PHE A 31 -2.12 6.86 -6.06
N SER A 32 -3.15 6.46 -5.31
CA SER A 32 -4.27 7.31 -4.88
C SER A 32 -4.45 7.24 -3.36
N ASP A 33 -4.84 8.36 -2.77
CA ASP A 33 -5.05 8.48 -1.32
C ASP A 33 -6.02 7.43 -0.78
N MET A 34 -5.61 6.74 0.29
CA MET A 34 -6.50 5.94 1.12
C MET A 34 -7.01 6.81 2.27
N ASN A 35 -8.14 6.42 2.89
CA ASN A 35 -8.70 7.11 4.05
C ASN A 35 -8.87 8.63 3.87
N ASN A 36 -9.25 9.08 2.67
CA ASN A 36 -9.39 10.51 2.30
C ASN A 36 -8.11 11.35 2.48
N GLY A 37 -6.94 10.72 2.47
CA GLY A 37 -5.65 11.39 2.70
C GLY A 37 -5.35 11.64 4.18
N ASP A 38 -6.22 11.20 5.10
CA ASP A 38 -5.97 11.23 6.54
C ASP A 38 -5.16 10.01 6.98
N ALA A 39 -4.44 10.13 8.10
CA ALA A 39 -3.67 9.03 8.67
C ALA A 39 -4.59 7.82 8.98
N VAL A 40 -4.17 6.63 8.56
CA VAL A 40 -4.86 5.37 8.86
C VAL A 40 -4.57 4.88 10.27
N TYR A 41 -3.46 5.33 10.86
CA TYR A 41 -3.07 5.01 12.23
C TYR A 41 -2.34 6.21 12.83
N VAL A 42 -2.67 6.55 14.08
CA VAL A 42 -1.96 7.58 14.85
C VAL A 42 -1.48 6.94 16.15
N PRO A 43 -0.18 7.01 16.48
CA PRO A 43 0.34 6.44 17.71
C PRO A 43 -0.29 7.14 18.94
N PRO A 44 -0.49 6.42 20.05
CA PRO A 44 -1.01 7.03 21.26
C PRO A 44 -0.03 8.07 21.81
N SER A 45 -0.54 9.18 22.36
CA SER A 45 0.28 10.18 23.05
C SER A 45 0.89 9.67 24.37
N SER A 46 0.48 8.49 24.83
CA SER A 46 0.99 7.82 26.02
C SER A 46 0.62 6.34 26.01
N TRP A 47 1.57 5.46 26.32
CA TRP A 47 1.37 4.02 26.40
C TRP A 47 0.83 3.64 27.79
N GLY A 48 -0.34 2.99 27.83
CA GLY A 48 -1.13 2.78 29.06
C GLY A 48 -0.93 1.43 29.76
N ASP A 49 0.04 0.60 29.34
CA ASP A 49 0.11 -0.82 29.72
C ASP A 49 1.13 -1.15 30.84
N GLY A 50 1.88 -0.15 31.32
CA GLY A 50 2.92 -0.38 32.33
C GLY A 50 4.24 -0.88 31.76
N SER A 51 4.49 -0.71 30.46
CA SER A 51 5.83 -0.78 29.88
C SER A 51 6.79 0.10 30.69
N ASN A 52 7.95 -0.45 31.05
CA ASN A 52 9.00 0.27 31.76
C ASN A 52 9.84 1.10 30.76
N THR A 53 9.19 1.86 29.88
CA THR A 53 9.89 2.75 28.95
C THR A 53 9.74 4.17 29.49
N ASN A 54 10.77 4.62 30.22
CA ASN A 54 10.84 5.96 30.81
C ASN A 54 11.18 7.03 29.75
N THR A 55 10.49 7.00 28.62
CA THR A 55 10.81 7.83 27.46
C THR A 55 9.52 8.28 26.80
N ASN A 56 9.16 9.53 27.05
CA ASN A 56 8.10 10.29 26.38
C ASN A 56 8.32 10.50 24.87
N ASP A 57 9.01 9.57 24.20
CA ASP A 57 9.41 9.58 22.79
C ASP A 57 8.86 8.37 22.02
N GLU A 58 8.23 7.39 22.68
CA GLU A 58 7.53 6.28 21.99
C GLU A 58 6.20 6.67 21.33
N ASP A 59 5.86 7.96 21.28
CA ASP A 59 4.62 8.47 20.71
C ASP A 59 4.71 8.72 19.20
N GLN A 60 5.65 8.07 18.51
CA GLN A 60 5.89 8.25 17.08
C GLN A 60 5.55 6.98 16.27
N ALA A 61 5.11 7.19 15.03
CA ALA A 61 4.98 6.16 14.01
C ALA A 61 5.77 6.58 12.77
N ARG A 62 7.06 6.23 12.72
CA ARG A 62 7.94 6.49 11.58
C ARG A 62 8.34 5.20 10.89
N ASP A 63 8.73 5.31 9.62
CA ASP A 63 9.26 4.20 8.84
C ASP A 63 8.33 2.97 8.86
N PRO A 64 7.02 3.13 8.57
CA PRO A 64 6.05 2.04 8.71
C PRO A 64 6.26 0.97 7.63
N SER A 65 6.45 -0.27 8.07
CA SER A 65 6.49 -1.46 7.24
C SER A 65 5.27 -2.33 7.47
N VAL A 66 4.67 -2.84 6.39
CA VAL A 66 3.44 -3.64 6.42
C VAL A 66 3.59 -4.88 5.56
N VAL A 67 3.14 -6.03 6.07
CA VAL A 67 3.00 -7.27 5.31
C VAL A 67 1.58 -7.82 5.42
N TYR A 68 1.06 -8.40 4.35
CA TYR A 68 -0.16 -9.21 4.40
C TYR A 68 0.20 -10.67 4.68
N GLY A 69 -0.30 -11.17 5.81
CA GLY A 69 -0.02 -12.50 6.33
C GLY A 69 -0.91 -13.61 5.74
N PRO A 70 -0.49 -14.87 5.82
CA PRO A 70 -1.33 -16.02 5.43
C PRO A 70 -2.52 -16.25 6.38
N ASP A 71 -2.55 -15.57 7.52
CA ASP A 71 -3.68 -15.51 8.46
C ASP A 71 -4.78 -14.52 8.02
N GLY A 72 -4.55 -13.80 6.92
CA GLY A 72 -5.51 -12.86 6.34
C GLY A 72 -5.49 -11.48 6.98
N LEU A 73 -4.44 -11.16 7.75
CA LEU A 73 -4.26 -9.86 8.39
C LEU A 73 -3.11 -9.08 7.78
N PHE A 74 -3.20 -7.76 7.84
CA PHE A 74 -2.07 -6.86 7.68
C PHE A 74 -1.36 -6.71 9.03
N HIS A 75 -0.04 -6.85 9.03
CA HIS A 75 0.81 -6.65 10.19
C HIS A 75 1.73 -5.46 9.94
N MET A 76 1.65 -4.45 10.78
CA MET A 76 2.45 -3.24 10.68
C MET A 76 3.46 -3.16 11.82
N VAL A 77 4.71 -2.84 11.49
CA VAL A 77 5.76 -2.47 12.43
C VAL A 77 6.30 -1.08 12.10
N TRP A 78 6.79 -0.35 13.10
CA TRP A 78 7.31 1.01 12.91
C TRP A 78 8.36 1.41 13.96
N THR A 79 9.15 2.44 13.64
CA THR A 79 10.02 3.12 14.60
C THR A 79 9.16 3.89 15.61
N SER A 80 9.11 3.42 16.86
CA SER A 80 8.28 4.01 17.92
C SER A 80 8.77 5.38 18.39
N GLY A 81 10.07 5.67 18.22
CA GLY A 81 10.70 6.90 18.67
C GLY A 81 12.16 7.02 18.26
N ILE A 82 12.79 8.14 18.62
CA ILE A 82 14.14 8.49 18.15
C ILE A 82 15.20 7.80 18.97
N THR A 83 15.03 7.80 20.29
CA THR A 83 15.97 7.18 21.23
C THR A 83 15.28 6.08 22.02
N THR A 84 14.65 5.15 21.31
CA THR A 84 13.80 4.10 21.91
C THR A 84 14.34 2.71 21.64
N ARG A 85 14.12 1.81 22.59
CA ARG A 85 14.55 0.39 22.53
C ARG A 85 13.50 -0.51 21.86
N THR A 86 12.41 0.09 21.41
CA THR A 86 11.18 -0.62 21.08
C THR A 86 10.82 -0.46 19.62
N ILE A 87 10.10 -1.44 19.10
CA ILE A 87 9.42 -1.40 17.81
C ILE A 87 7.92 -1.33 18.10
N GLY A 88 7.19 -0.46 17.43
CA GLY A 88 5.73 -0.48 17.52
C GLY A 88 5.14 -1.57 16.64
N TYR A 89 4.00 -2.14 17.06
CA TYR A 89 3.27 -3.15 16.31
C TYR A 89 1.75 -2.98 16.42
N ALA A 90 1.06 -3.22 15.31
CA ALA A 90 -0.39 -3.35 15.25
C ALA A 90 -0.78 -4.25 14.06
N SER A 91 -1.98 -4.80 14.09
CA SER A 91 -2.53 -5.58 12.98
C SER A 91 -3.88 -5.03 12.54
N SER A 92 -4.27 -5.27 11.30
CA SER A 92 -5.55 -4.81 10.75
C SER A 92 -6.11 -5.84 9.77
N PRO A 93 -7.43 -6.06 9.74
CA PRO A 93 -8.05 -6.86 8.68
C PRO A 93 -8.23 -6.09 7.36
N ASP A 94 -8.11 -4.76 7.37
CA ASP A 94 -8.66 -3.91 6.31
C ASP A 94 -7.85 -2.61 6.03
N LEU A 95 -6.68 -2.45 6.66
CA LEU A 95 -5.79 -1.28 6.62
C LEU A 95 -6.35 0.01 7.25
N VAL A 96 -7.56 -0.03 7.80
CA VAL A 96 -8.25 1.14 8.39
C VAL A 96 -8.51 0.94 9.88
N ASN A 97 -9.03 -0.23 10.25
CA ASN A 97 -9.30 -0.63 11.61
C ASN A 97 -8.10 -1.38 12.17
N TRP A 98 -7.27 -0.68 12.94
CA TRP A 98 -6.09 -1.26 13.57
C TRP A 98 -6.41 -1.81 14.97
N SER A 99 -5.76 -2.91 15.33
CA SER A 99 -5.78 -3.46 16.69
C SER A 99 -5.17 -2.48 17.68
N ASN A 100 -5.38 -2.72 18.97
CA ASN A 100 -4.59 -2.04 19.99
C ASN A 100 -3.10 -2.27 19.73
N GLU A 101 -2.35 -1.18 19.81
CA GLU A 101 -0.93 -1.10 19.58
C GLU A 101 -0.13 -1.85 20.67
N GLN A 102 1.05 -2.32 20.30
CA GLN A 102 2.01 -2.98 21.18
C GLN A 102 3.40 -2.37 21.01
N LEU A 103 4.20 -2.39 22.08
CA LEU A 103 5.64 -2.13 22.03
C LEU A 103 6.40 -3.46 22.15
N ILE A 104 7.18 -3.76 21.14
CA ILE A 104 8.09 -4.90 21.10
C ILE A 104 9.43 -4.46 21.69
N GLU A 105 9.78 -4.92 22.89
CA GLU A 105 11.12 -4.78 23.48
C GLU A 105 11.85 -6.12 23.50
N ILE A 106 12.85 -6.30 22.62
CA ILE A 106 13.60 -7.56 22.45
C ILE A 106 15.01 -7.53 23.04
N TRP A 107 15.48 -6.37 23.49
CA TRP A 107 16.84 -6.21 23.98
C TRP A 107 16.94 -6.57 25.46
N ASP A 108 17.93 -7.40 25.81
CA ASP A 108 18.29 -7.61 27.22
C ASP A 108 18.59 -6.27 27.91
N GLN A 109 18.18 -6.15 29.18
CA GLN A 109 18.33 -4.93 29.97
C GLN A 109 19.79 -4.48 30.13
N SER A 110 20.75 -5.40 30.02
CA SER A 110 22.18 -5.10 30.07
C SER A 110 22.76 -4.60 28.73
N THR A 111 22.04 -4.77 27.62
CA THR A 111 22.48 -4.31 26.30
C THR A 111 22.36 -2.79 26.21
N VAL A 112 23.45 -2.12 25.84
CA VAL A 112 23.45 -0.68 25.55
C VAL A 112 22.92 -0.47 24.13
N VAL A 113 21.70 0.04 24.04
CA VAL A 113 20.96 0.29 22.79
C VAL A 113 20.65 1.78 22.77
N ASN A 114 21.09 2.51 21.75
CA ASN A 114 20.68 3.92 21.62
C ASN A 114 19.33 4.03 20.93
N HIS A 115 19.06 3.16 19.95
CA HIS A 115 17.78 3.11 19.27
C HIS A 115 17.49 1.78 18.56
N THR A 116 16.23 1.57 18.15
CA THR A 116 15.77 0.49 17.28
C THR A 116 14.92 1.10 16.16
N TRP A 117 15.49 1.20 14.95
CA TRP A 117 14.94 2.02 13.86
C TRP A 117 14.60 1.22 12.62
N ALA A 118 13.71 1.79 11.81
CA ALA A 118 13.33 1.36 10.47
C ALA A 118 13.08 -0.15 10.39
N PRO A 119 12.13 -0.68 11.18
CA PRO A 119 11.82 -2.09 11.14
C PRO A 119 11.10 -2.44 9.83
N GLU A 120 11.51 -3.55 9.23
CA GLU A 120 10.85 -4.15 8.08
C GLU A 120 10.30 -5.52 8.47
N VAL A 121 9.05 -5.82 8.10
CA VAL A 121 8.41 -7.12 8.36
C VAL A 121 8.22 -7.91 7.07
N PHE A 122 8.71 -9.15 7.07
CA PHE A 122 8.63 -10.07 5.94
C PHE A 122 8.06 -11.42 6.40
N TYR A 123 7.17 -12.04 5.64
CA TYR A 123 6.73 -13.41 5.91
C TYR A 123 7.59 -14.41 5.15
N ASP A 124 8.38 -15.20 5.88
CA ASP A 124 9.18 -16.28 5.32
C ASP A 124 8.34 -17.56 5.20
N GLU A 125 7.80 -17.80 4.01
CA GLU A 125 7.02 -18.99 3.69
C GLU A 125 7.78 -20.29 3.92
N ALA A 126 9.10 -20.32 3.73
CA ALA A 126 9.89 -21.54 3.85
C ALA A 126 9.99 -22.01 5.31
N ASN A 127 10.00 -21.06 6.25
CA ASN A 127 10.07 -21.33 7.69
C ASN A 127 8.74 -21.08 8.42
N ALA A 128 7.71 -20.63 7.71
CA ALA A 128 6.38 -20.30 8.21
C ALA A 128 6.40 -19.35 9.43
N ASN A 129 7.21 -18.29 9.34
CA ASN A 129 7.31 -17.27 10.37
C ASN A 129 7.46 -15.87 9.76
N TYR A 130 7.19 -14.86 10.57
CA TYR A 130 7.52 -13.48 10.26
C TYR A 130 8.95 -13.21 10.73
N GLN A 131 9.74 -12.58 9.86
CA GLN A 131 11.04 -12.02 10.17
C GLN A 131 10.92 -10.50 10.23
N ILE A 132 11.40 -9.91 11.31
CA ILE A 132 11.44 -8.45 11.49
C ILE A 132 12.91 -8.03 11.52
N ILE A 133 13.33 -7.19 10.57
CA ILE A 133 14.69 -6.67 10.43
C ILE A 133 14.70 -5.21 10.84
N PHE A 134 15.69 -4.77 11.60
CA PHE A 134 15.77 -3.39 12.09
C PHE A 134 17.21 -2.94 12.29
N ALA A 135 17.43 -1.63 12.27
CA ALA A 135 18.73 -1.02 12.50
C ALA A 135 18.96 -0.66 13.97
N SER A 136 20.18 -0.91 14.46
CA SER A 136 20.63 -0.44 15.76
C SER A 136 22.14 -0.22 15.79
N ASP A 137 22.60 0.71 16.63
CA ASP A 137 23.97 1.16 16.81
C ASP A 137 24.49 0.80 18.22
N LEU A 138 24.44 -0.50 18.56
CA LEU A 138 24.85 -0.99 19.88
C LEU A 138 26.24 -0.45 20.29
N ASP A 139 26.35 -0.04 21.55
CA ASP A 139 27.57 0.54 22.13
C ASP A 139 28.14 1.77 21.37
N ASN A 140 27.29 2.56 20.70
CA ASN A 140 27.68 3.70 19.86
C ASN A 140 28.61 3.33 18.68
N GLY A 141 28.44 2.12 18.15
CA GLY A 141 29.14 1.66 16.94
C GLY A 141 28.45 2.13 15.65
N ASP A 142 28.83 1.48 14.54
CA ASP A 142 28.08 1.60 13.28
C ASP A 142 26.67 1.05 13.46
N HIS A 143 25.70 1.62 12.72
CA HIS A 143 24.41 0.99 12.54
C HIS A 143 24.57 -0.33 11.78
N LYS A 144 23.97 -1.38 12.34
CA LYS A 144 23.92 -2.71 11.73
C LYS A 144 22.48 -3.15 11.68
N LEU A 145 22.20 -4.10 10.79
CA LEU A 145 20.91 -4.76 10.78
C LEU A 145 20.91 -5.95 11.72
N TYR A 146 19.88 -6.04 12.53
CA TYR A 146 19.55 -7.17 13.37
C TYR A 146 18.20 -7.74 12.95
N SER A 147 17.91 -8.97 13.33
CA SER A 147 16.60 -9.57 13.09
C SER A 147 16.08 -10.37 14.26
N ILE A 148 14.76 -10.42 14.36
CA ILE A 148 13.98 -11.31 15.21
C ILE A 148 12.97 -12.07 14.36
N THR A 149 12.46 -13.18 14.88
CA THR A 149 11.39 -13.95 14.26
C THR A 149 10.21 -14.15 15.22
N THR A 150 9.01 -14.27 14.67
CA THR A 150 7.78 -14.56 15.41
C THR A 150 6.79 -15.31 14.53
N THR A 151 5.88 -16.07 15.13
CA THR A 151 4.75 -16.70 14.43
C THR A 151 3.40 -16.09 14.83
N ASP A 152 3.38 -15.25 15.86
CA ASP A 152 2.15 -14.82 16.53
C ASP A 152 2.17 -13.35 17.00
N PHE A 153 3.28 -12.63 16.80
CA PHE A 153 3.52 -11.29 17.32
C PHE A 153 3.27 -11.16 18.83
N ALA A 154 3.52 -12.24 19.58
CA ALA A 154 3.48 -12.27 21.03
C ALA A 154 4.77 -12.86 21.61
N ASN A 155 5.37 -13.82 20.89
CA ASN A 155 6.64 -14.44 21.23
C ASN A 155 7.67 -14.14 20.15
N TYR A 156 8.85 -13.70 20.57
CA TYR A 156 9.95 -13.33 19.68
C TYR A 156 11.20 -14.15 19.98
N SER A 157 11.99 -14.45 18.96
CA SER A 157 13.35 -14.93 19.15
C SER A 157 14.25 -13.83 19.73
N ASP A 158 15.39 -14.22 20.31
CA ASP A 158 16.44 -13.26 20.66
C ASP A 158 16.94 -12.54 19.39
N PRO A 159 17.33 -11.25 19.48
CA PRO A 159 17.88 -10.51 18.36
C PRO A 159 19.22 -11.10 17.93
N SER A 160 19.43 -11.20 16.61
CA SER A 160 20.68 -11.68 16.02
C SER A 160 21.19 -10.72 14.96
N LEU A 161 22.52 -10.62 14.81
CA LEU A 161 23.12 -9.84 13.73
C LEU A 161 22.68 -10.42 12.39
N TYR A 162 22.06 -9.59 11.58
CA TYR A 162 21.44 -9.99 10.32
C TYR A 162 22.32 -9.63 9.12
N TYR A 163 22.81 -8.39 9.09
CA TYR A 163 23.71 -7.92 8.04
C TYR A 163 24.64 -6.81 8.54
N TYR A 164 25.91 -6.92 8.13
CA TYR A 164 26.92 -5.89 8.30
C TYR A 164 28.07 -6.16 7.33
N ASN A 165 28.46 -5.14 6.56
CA ASN A 165 29.57 -5.22 5.60
C ASN A 165 30.79 -4.40 6.03
N GLY A 166 30.83 -3.91 7.28
CA GLY A 166 31.92 -3.05 7.76
C GLY A 166 31.65 -1.55 7.68
N ALA A 167 30.40 -1.15 7.38
CA ALA A 167 29.95 0.24 7.39
C ALA A 167 28.53 0.37 7.98
N THR A 168 28.12 1.61 8.30
CA THR A 168 26.74 1.94 8.69
C THR A 168 25.77 1.51 7.60
N VAL A 169 24.80 0.69 7.99
CA VAL A 169 23.75 0.16 7.13
C VAL A 169 22.41 0.20 7.85
N ILE A 170 21.37 0.71 7.19
CA ILE A 170 20.02 0.86 7.73
C ILE A 170 18.97 0.61 6.62
N ASP A 171 17.69 0.67 6.98
CA ASP A 171 16.55 0.64 6.05
C ASP A 171 16.60 -0.56 5.08
N ALA A 172 16.56 -1.78 5.63
CA ALA A 172 16.50 -2.99 4.79
C ALA A 172 15.08 -3.31 4.38
N MET A 173 14.92 -3.72 3.11
CA MET A 173 13.71 -4.34 2.56
C MET A 173 14.07 -5.69 1.96
N ILE A 174 13.30 -6.74 2.25
CA ILE A 174 13.49 -8.07 1.65
C ILE A 174 12.42 -8.33 0.60
N ALA A 175 12.81 -8.92 -0.53
CA ALA A 175 11.90 -9.49 -1.50
C ALA A 175 12.34 -10.90 -1.93
N HIS A 176 11.37 -11.76 -2.23
CA HIS A 176 11.62 -13.09 -2.78
C HIS A 176 11.59 -13.04 -4.31
N ASP A 177 12.71 -13.38 -4.94
CA ASP A 177 12.86 -13.54 -6.39
C ASP A 177 12.65 -15.02 -6.75
N ALA A 178 11.38 -15.41 -6.80
CA ALA A 178 10.97 -16.80 -7.04
C ALA A 178 11.44 -17.34 -8.41
N GLU A 179 11.58 -16.47 -9.42
CA GLU A 179 12.00 -16.85 -10.77
C GLU A 179 13.45 -17.35 -10.78
N ASN A 180 14.32 -16.70 -10.01
CA ASN A 180 15.72 -17.08 -9.87
C ASN A 180 16.01 -17.92 -8.61
N GLY A 181 15.00 -18.19 -7.78
CA GLY A 181 15.13 -18.98 -6.55
C GLY A 181 16.07 -18.33 -5.52
N GLN A 182 16.00 -17.01 -5.40
CA GLN A 182 16.87 -16.23 -4.51
C GLN A 182 16.06 -15.19 -3.73
N TYR A 183 16.70 -14.59 -2.73
CA TYR A 183 16.18 -13.45 -1.99
C TYR A 183 17.03 -12.23 -2.31
N LEU A 184 16.35 -11.08 -2.34
CA LEU A 184 16.93 -9.77 -2.57
C LEU A 184 16.78 -8.95 -1.30
N MET A 185 17.80 -8.17 -0.95
CA MET A 185 17.71 -7.18 0.11
C MET A 185 18.16 -5.83 -0.43
N ALA A 186 17.21 -4.91 -0.59
CA ALA A 186 17.53 -3.52 -0.84
C ALA A 186 17.89 -2.87 0.50
N ILE A 187 18.98 -2.11 0.55
CA ILE A 187 19.50 -1.58 1.81
C ILE A 187 20.15 -0.22 1.60
N LYS A 188 19.89 0.72 2.51
CA LYS A 188 20.67 1.96 2.58
C LYS A 188 22.04 1.64 3.17
N ASP A 189 23.06 1.82 2.36
CA ASP A 189 24.44 1.56 2.71
C ASP A 189 25.23 2.87 2.70
N GLU A 190 25.86 3.22 3.83
CA GLU A 190 26.67 4.42 3.94
C GLU A 190 28.18 4.17 3.70
N GLN A 191 28.56 3.02 3.10
CA GLN A 191 29.96 2.72 2.79
C GLN A 191 30.62 3.84 1.98
N ASN A 192 31.86 4.16 2.35
CA ASN A 192 32.62 5.29 1.78
C ASN A 192 31.91 6.67 1.93
N GLY A 193 30.96 6.80 2.87
CA GLY A 193 30.20 8.02 3.13
C GLY A 193 29.16 8.35 2.07
N GLN A 194 28.87 7.42 1.15
CA GLN A 194 27.83 7.59 0.13
C GLN A 194 26.53 7.02 0.66
N LYS A 195 25.45 7.81 0.68
CA LYS A 195 24.15 7.38 1.21
C LYS A 195 23.27 6.89 0.07
N ASN A 196 23.52 5.66 -0.38
CA ASN A 196 22.87 5.05 -1.53
C ASN A 196 22.19 3.74 -1.17
N ILE A 197 21.26 3.32 -2.03
CA ILE A 197 20.60 2.03 -1.95
C ILE A 197 21.37 1.01 -2.78
N ARG A 198 21.69 -0.11 -2.15
CA ARG A 198 22.37 -1.26 -2.75
C ARG A 198 21.49 -2.50 -2.70
N LEU A 199 21.78 -3.47 -3.56
CA LEU A 199 21.02 -4.71 -3.65
C LEU A 199 21.87 -5.93 -3.28
N ALA A 200 21.65 -6.48 -2.10
CA ALA A 200 22.25 -7.74 -1.67
C ALA A 200 21.41 -8.93 -2.12
N THR A 201 22.04 -10.10 -2.21
CA THR A 201 21.35 -11.36 -2.55
C THR A 201 21.67 -12.46 -1.55
N SER A 202 20.76 -13.42 -1.41
CA SER A 202 20.97 -14.66 -0.66
C SER A 202 20.13 -15.80 -1.22
N SER A 203 20.48 -17.05 -0.88
CA SER A 203 19.64 -18.21 -1.16
C SER A 203 18.53 -18.45 -0.11
N THR A 204 18.56 -17.74 1.02
CA THR A 204 17.52 -17.82 2.06
C THR A 204 17.18 -16.44 2.60
N ALA A 205 15.97 -16.26 3.15
CA ALA A 205 15.56 -15.02 3.79
C ALA A 205 16.44 -14.67 5.01
N GLN A 206 17.12 -15.63 5.64
CA GLN A 206 17.98 -15.37 6.81
C GLN A 206 19.44 -15.07 6.44
N GLY A 207 19.80 -15.12 5.16
CA GLY A 207 21.17 -14.98 4.72
C GLY A 207 21.95 -16.31 4.66
N PRO A 208 23.30 -16.26 4.62
CA PRO A 208 24.11 -15.05 4.60
C PRO A 208 23.87 -14.23 3.32
N TRP A 209 23.97 -12.91 3.44
CA TRP A 209 23.80 -11.96 2.35
C TRP A 209 25.15 -11.59 1.73
N THR A 210 25.16 -11.29 0.42
CA THR A 210 26.32 -10.70 -0.24
C THR A 210 26.65 -9.31 0.33
N THR A 211 27.93 -8.93 0.38
CA THR A 211 28.39 -7.67 1.01
C THR A 211 29.04 -6.67 0.04
N ASP A 212 29.41 -7.09 -1.17
CA ASP A 212 29.93 -6.21 -2.23
C ASP A 212 28.82 -5.99 -3.26
N ASN A 213 27.84 -5.18 -2.87
CA ASN A 213 26.57 -5.07 -3.56
C ASN A 213 26.57 -3.90 -4.55
N PRO A 214 25.93 -4.04 -5.72
CA PRO A 214 25.80 -2.95 -6.69
C PRO A 214 25.00 -1.78 -6.12
N ILE A 215 25.38 -0.57 -6.51
CA ILE A 215 24.61 0.66 -6.25
C ILE A 215 23.47 0.72 -7.27
N ILE A 216 22.22 0.78 -6.80
CA ILE A 216 21.05 0.87 -7.68
C ILE A 216 20.55 2.32 -7.74
N VAL A 217 20.36 2.97 -6.59
CA VAL A 217 19.83 4.35 -6.48
C VAL A 217 20.66 5.16 -5.48
N GLY A 218 20.76 6.48 -5.69
CA GLY A 218 21.51 7.39 -4.83
C GLY A 218 22.93 7.67 -5.35
N PRO A 219 23.79 8.37 -4.57
CA PRO A 219 25.04 8.92 -5.08
C PRO A 219 25.93 7.82 -5.67
N GLY A 220 26.28 7.97 -6.96
CA GLY A 220 27.02 6.97 -7.73
C GLY A 220 26.18 6.15 -8.71
N SER A 221 24.84 6.24 -8.64
CA SER A 221 23.92 5.65 -9.62
C SER A 221 23.66 6.58 -10.81
N ALA A 222 23.04 6.03 -11.86
CA ALA A 222 22.47 6.80 -12.98
C ALA A 222 21.02 7.27 -12.74
N ILE A 223 20.42 6.91 -11.60
CA ILE A 223 19.00 7.11 -11.30
C ILE A 223 18.76 8.41 -10.53
N GLU A 224 19.47 8.60 -9.42
CA GLU A 224 19.38 9.75 -8.51
C GLU A 224 20.78 10.03 -7.93
N GLY A 225 21.24 11.27 -7.97
CA GLY A 225 22.57 11.67 -7.52
C GLY A 225 22.65 12.15 -6.07
N ASN A 226 21.51 12.46 -5.45
CA ASN A 226 21.38 12.90 -4.07
C ASN A 226 21.27 11.71 -3.12
N ALA A 227 21.41 11.98 -1.81
CA ALA A 227 21.26 10.97 -0.77
C ALA A 227 19.86 10.37 -0.75
N THR A 228 19.79 9.05 -0.62
CA THR A 228 18.55 8.27 -0.67
C THR A 228 18.46 7.31 0.51
N GLU A 229 17.23 6.95 0.89
CA GLU A 229 16.93 6.05 1.99
C GLU A 229 15.60 5.31 1.78
N GLY A 230 15.24 4.45 2.72
CA GLY A 230 13.93 3.78 2.73
C GLY A 230 13.52 3.05 1.45
N PRO A 231 14.31 2.05 0.99
CA PRO A 231 13.96 1.32 -0.21
C PRO A 231 12.72 0.45 0.00
N SER A 232 11.90 0.31 -1.02
CA SER A 232 10.95 -0.81 -1.16
C SER A 232 11.15 -1.49 -2.51
N LEU A 233 11.08 -2.82 -2.55
CA LEU A 233 11.41 -3.60 -3.74
C LEU A 233 10.28 -4.60 -4.02
N LEU A 234 9.64 -4.46 -5.18
CA LEU A 234 8.50 -5.27 -5.58
C LEU A 234 8.66 -5.77 -7.01
N ARG A 235 8.15 -6.96 -7.28
CA ARG A 235 7.95 -7.45 -8.64
C ARG A 235 6.56 -7.02 -9.11
N VAL A 236 6.51 -6.23 -10.18
CA VAL A 236 5.28 -5.81 -10.86
C VAL A 236 5.36 -6.28 -12.30
N ASP A 237 4.45 -7.17 -12.68
CA ASP A 237 4.51 -7.91 -13.94
C ASP A 237 5.88 -8.58 -14.16
N ASP A 238 6.59 -8.19 -15.21
CA ASP A 238 7.89 -8.72 -15.62
C ASP A 238 9.07 -7.83 -15.17
N ARG A 239 8.84 -6.82 -14.34
CA ARG A 239 9.85 -5.85 -13.88
C ARG A 239 9.95 -5.79 -12.37
N TRP A 240 11.14 -5.47 -11.88
CA TRP A 240 11.33 -5.07 -10.49
C TRP A 240 11.18 -3.56 -10.40
N LEU A 241 10.40 -3.09 -9.42
CA LEU A 241 10.27 -1.68 -9.07
C LEU A 241 10.96 -1.44 -7.73
N MET A 242 11.76 -0.39 -7.65
CA MET A 242 12.42 0.07 -6.44
C MET A 242 11.95 1.48 -6.12
N TYR A 243 11.19 1.61 -5.04
CA TYR A 243 10.78 2.89 -4.47
C TYR A 243 11.82 3.36 -3.47
N TYR A 244 11.99 4.66 -3.33
CA TYR A 244 13.00 5.25 -2.44
C TYR A 244 12.64 6.67 -2.01
N ASP A 245 13.07 7.07 -0.81
CA ASP A 245 13.06 8.47 -0.36
C ASP A 245 14.37 9.14 -0.80
N ALA A 246 14.30 10.01 -1.81
CA ALA A 246 15.41 10.88 -2.17
C ALA A 246 15.42 12.12 -1.26
N TYR A 247 15.58 11.91 0.04
CA TYR A 247 15.47 12.96 1.06
C TYR A 247 16.47 14.11 0.85
N GLY A 248 17.61 13.86 0.18
CA GLY A 248 18.55 14.90 -0.22
C GLY A 248 18.00 15.86 -1.29
N ALA A 249 16.98 15.44 -2.02
CA ALA A 249 16.24 16.20 -3.04
C ALA A 249 14.79 16.53 -2.64
N GLY A 250 14.25 15.88 -1.60
CA GLY A 250 12.93 16.16 -1.01
C GLY A 250 11.75 15.56 -1.76
N TYR A 251 11.91 14.36 -2.32
CA TYR A 251 10.85 13.66 -3.05
C TYR A 251 11.00 12.12 -2.97
N PHE A 252 9.90 11.37 -3.11
CA PHE A 252 9.95 9.92 -3.34
C PHE A 252 10.15 9.62 -4.82
N GLY A 253 11.02 8.68 -5.14
CA GLY A 253 11.22 8.21 -6.50
C GLY A 253 10.89 6.73 -6.67
N VAL A 254 10.79 6.34 -7.94
CA VAL A 254 10.68 4.93 -8.34
C VAL A 254 11.60 4.67 -9.54
N ALA A 255 12.33 3.57 -9.46
CA ALA A 255 13.11 3.01 -10.56
C ALA A 255 12.58 1.64 -10.95
N ALA A 256 12.79 1.21 -12.18
CA ALA A 256 12.41 -0.12 -12.63
C ALA A 256 13.50 -0.80 -13.45
N THR A 257 13.57 -2.13 -13.40
CA THR A 257 14.42 -2.90 -14.31
C THR A 257 13.86 -2.90 -15.73
N THR A 258 14.76 -2.94 -16.71
CA THR A 258 14.43 -3.16 -18.14
C THR A 258 14.64 -4.61 -18.58
N ASP A 259 15.13 -5.44 -17.68
CA ASP A 259 15.30 -6.88 -17.83
C ASP A 259 14.85 -7.63 -16.56
N ALA A 260 15.00 -8.95 -16.57
CA ALA A 260 14.60 -9.83 -15.46
C ALA A 260 15.65 -9.94 -14.35
N ASP A 261 16.84 -9.36 -14.49
CA ASP A 261 17.93 -9.46 -13.51
C ASP A 261 18.04 -8.17 -12.68
N PRO A 262 17.46 -8.13 -11.46
CA PRO A 262 17.51 -6.95 -10.62
C PRO A 262 18.92 -6.61 -10.12
N THR A 263 19.88 -7.54 -10.22
CA THR A 263 21.27 -7.30 -9.80
C THR A 263 22.09 -6.57 -10.87
N ASN A 264 21.59 -6.49 -12.11
CA ASN A 264 22.19 -5.69 -13.17
C ASN A 264 21.87 -4.20 -12.97
N ALA A 265 22.70 -3.49 -12.21
CA ALA A 265 22.52 -2.04 -11.96
C ALA A 265 22.32 -1.19 -13.23
N SER A 266 22.82 -1.62 -14.39
CA SER A 266 22.67 -0.88 -15.66
C SER A 266 21.30 -1.07 -16.31
N SER A 267 20.50 -2.04 -15.87
CA SER A 267 19.14 -2.26 -16.40
C SER A 267 18.09 -1.37 -15.74
N TRP A 268 18.43 -0.75 -14.61
CA TRP A 268 17.52 0.15 -13.90
C TRP A 268 17.35 1.47 -14.65
N VAL A 269 16.10 1.93 -14.76
CA VAL A 269 15.72 3.23 -15.32
C VAL A 269 14.83 3.99 -14.33
N ASN A 270 14.95 5.31 -14.31
CA ASN A 270 14.15 6.16 -13.43
C ASN A 270 12.74 6.33 -14.04
N LEU A 271 11.70 5.93 -13.30
CA LEU A 271 10.28 6.07 -13.68
C LEU A 271 9.55 7.13 -12.84
N THR A 272 10.27 7.92 -12.02
CA THR A 272 9.65 8.88 -11.10
C THR A 272 8.72 9.86 -11.81
N SER A 273 9.08 10.34 -13.01
CA SER A 273 8.24 11.27 -13.78
C SER A 273 6.97 10.64 -14.35
N GLU A 274 6.89 9.32 -14.36
CA GLU A 274 5.75 8.55 -14.84
C GLU A 274 4.84 8.10 -13.68
N ALA A 275 5.28 8.25 -12.43
CA ALA A 275 4.57 7.82 -11.24
C ALA A 275 3.86 8.99 -10.54
N ASN A 276 2.72 8.70 -9.93
CA ASN A 276 2.08 9.55 -8.94
C ASN A 276 2.38 8.98 -7.56
N LEU A 277 3.35 9.56 -6.86
CA LEU A 277 3.79 9.14 -5.52
C LEU A 277 3.34 10.16 -4.47
N PRO A 278 3.15 9.73 -3.21
CA PRO A 278 2.74 10.64 -2.14
C PRO A 278 3.82 11.70 -1.83
N SER A 279 3.46 12.65 -0.97
CA SER A 279 4.43 13.49 -0.27
C SER A 279 4.57 13.01 1.18
N GLY A 280 5.79 12.71 1.59
CA GLY A 280 6.08 12.17 2.91
C GLY A 280 7.54 11.80 3.06
N HIS A 281 7.78 10.89 3.99
CA HIS A 281 9.08 10.32 4.32
C HIS A 281 8.99 8.81 4.44
N HIS A 282 10.15 8.15 4.36
CA HIS A 282 10.35 6.70 4.45
C HIS A 282 9.16 5.90 5.02
N GLY A 283 8.66 4.97 4.21
CA GLY A 283 7.92 3.80 4.65
C GLY A 283 8.03 2.72 3.57
N THR A 284 7.07 1.81 3.49
CA THR A 284 7.17 0.62 2.64
C THR A 284 6.08 0.58 1.57
N VAL A 285 6.45 0.24 0.34
CA VAL A 285 5.50 -0.25 -0.67
C VAL A 285 5.43 -1.77 -0.59
N PHE A 286 4.24 -2.30 -0.36
CA PHE A 286 3.98 -3.74 -0.26
C PHE A 286 2.87 -4.18 -1.20
N ALA A 287 2.83 -5.49 -1.50
CA ALA A 287 1.78 -6.10 -2.30
C ALA A 287 0.83 -6.93 -1.43
N ALA A 288 -0.46 -6.93 -1.77
CA ALA A 288 -1.47 -7.79 -1.17
C ALA A 288 -2.56 -8.15 -2.19
N PRO A 289 -3.44 -9.13 -1.91
CA PRO A 289 -4.60 -9.39 -2.75
C PRO A 289 -5.44 -8.13 -2.93
N ILE A 290 -5.95 -7.91 -4.15
CA ILE A 290 -6.83 -6.75 -4.45
C ILE A 290 -8.03 -6.76 -3.52
N SER A 291 -8.65 -7.93 -3.30
CA SER A 291 -9.73 -8.09 -2.33
C SER A 291 -9.35 -7.61 -0.92
N ALA A 292 -8.16 -7.91 -0.44
CA ALA A 292 -7.71 -7.47 0.88
C ALA A 292 -7.46 -5.95 0.98
N ILE A 293 -7.11 -5.29 -0.14
CA ILE A 293 -6.84 -3.83 -0.19
C ILE A 293 -8.11 -3.03 -0.49
N PHE A 294 -8.96 -3.53 -1.38
CA PHE A 294 -10.03 -2.79 -2.03
C PHE A 294 -11.44 -3.27 -1.66
N ASP A 295 -11.63 -4.50 -1.13
CA ASP A 295 -12.92 -4.85 -0.49
C ASP A 295 -13.14 -4.04 0.80
N SER A 296 -12.06 -3.42 1.32
CA SER A 296 -12.09 -2.44 2.42
C SER A 296 -12.02 -0.98 1.96
N LEU A 297 -11.78 -0.72 0.68
CA LEU A 297 -11.66 0.62 0.12
C LEU A 297 -12.30 0.70 -1.26
N ALA A 298 -13.52 1.25 -1.29
CA ALA A 298 -14.20 2.01 -2.33
C ALA A 298 -14.19 1.58 -3.82
N PHE A 299 -13.18 0.91 -4.35
CA PHE A 299 -13.06 0.66 -5.78
C PHE A 299 -13.48 -0.77 -6.18
N SER A 300 -13.40 -1.79 -5.32
CA SER A 300 -13.99 -3.11 -5.67
C SER A 300 -15.48 -3.20 -5.37
N ALA A 301 -15.95 -2.43 -4.38
CA ALA A 301 -17.33 -2.49 -3.93
C ALA A 301 -18.35 -2.18 -5.04
N ALA A 302 -17.99 -1.39 -6.07
CA ALA A 302 -18.89 -1.10 -7.18
C ALA A 302 -18.68 -1.95 -8.44
N ASP A 303 -17.66 -2.81 -8.51
CA ASP A 303 -17.52 -3.83 -9.57
C ASP A 303 -18.19 -5.12 -9.07
N LEU A 304 -19.49 -5.22 -9.30
CA LEU A 304 -20.33 -6.30 -8.76
C LEU A 304 -20.30 -7.56 -9.62
N ILE A 305 -19.76 -7.47 -10.83
CA ILE A 305 -19.68 -8.60 -11.76
C ILE A 305 -18.26 -9.13 -11.98
N ASP A 306 -17.26 -8.54 -11.31
CA ASP A 306 -15.86 -8.97 -11.27
C ASP A 306 -15.25 -9.02 -12.68
N ASP A 307 -15.49 -7.96 -13.46
CA ASP A 307 -14.97 -7.83 -14.83
C ASP A 307 -13.92 -6.72 -15.01
N ASP A 308 -13.41 -6.20 -13.89
CA ASP A 308 -12.41 -5.13 -13.77
C ASP A 308 -12.88 -3.79 -14.37
N GLN A 309 -14.18 -3.62 -14.61
CA GLN A 309 -14.79 -2.35 -15.02
C GLN A 309 -15.92 -1.97 -14.08
N ILE A 310 -16.06 -0.68 -13.78
CA ILE A 310 -17.29 -0.16 -13.17
C ILE A 310 -18.10 0.47 -14.28
N ASP A 311 -19.15 -0.23 -14.72
CA ASP A 311 -19.98 0.21 -15.83
C ASP A 311 -21.48 0.00 -15.58
N VAL A 312 -22.26 0.06 -16.67
CA VAL A 312 -23.71 -0.07 -16.60
C VAL A 312 -24.16 -1.46 -16.13
N GLN A 313 -23.36 -2.51 -16.31
CA GLN A 313 -23.67 -3.87 -15.85
C GLN A 313 -23.63 -3.95 -14.33
N ASP A 314 -22.67 -3.30 -13.68
CA ASP A 314 -22.61 -3.24 -12.22
C ASP A 314 -23.81 -2.52 -11.64
N TRP A 315 -24.23 -1.42 -12.28
CA TRP A 315 -25.44 -0.73 -11.87
C TRP A 315 -26.67 -1.63 -11.97
N LEU A 316 -26.76 -2.46 -13.01
CA LEU A 316 -27.85 -3.42 -13.17
C LEU A 316 -27.78 -4.53 -12.10
N ALA A 317 -26.59 -5.01 -11.75
CA ALA A 317 -26.37 -5.98 -10.68
C ALA A 317 -26.74 -5.40 -9.31
N PHE A 318 -26.34 -4.15 -9.03
CA PHE A 318 -26.71 -3.44 -7.81
C PHE A 318 -28.23 -3.31 -7.67
N GLN A 319 -28.91 -2.96 -8.76
CA GLN A 319 -30.37 -2.79 -8.81
C GLN A 319 -31.14 -4.10 -8.59
N GLU A 320 -30.58 -5.25 -8.97
CA GLU A 320 -31.23 -6.56 -8.79
C GLU A 320 -31.57 -6.84 -7.33
N TYR A 321 -30.71 -6.40 -6.41
CA TYR A 321 -30.81 -6.65 -4.98
C TYR A 321 -31.10 -5.38 -4.16
N HIS A 322 -31.46 -4.28 -4.81
CA HIS A 322 -31.71 -3.03 -4.10
C HIS A 322 -32.90 -3.14 -3.12
N LEU A 323 -32.71 -2.62 -1.90
CA LEU A 323 -33.63 -2.70 -0.76
C LEU A 323 -33.90 -4.13 -0.28
N THR A 324 -32.87 -4.99 -0.29
CA THR A 324 -32.98 -6.37 0.18
C THR A 324 -32.14 -6.63 1.43
N ASP A 325 -32.60 -7.60 2.23
CA ASP A 325 -31.87 -8.14 3.39
C ASP A 325 -31.01 -9.32 2.93
N LEU A 326 -29.71 -9.17 3.09
CA LEU A 326 -28.66 -10.10 2.67
C LEU A 326 -27.98 -10.77 3.87
N SER A 327 -28.43 -10.50 5.10
CA SER A 327 -27.83 -10.97 6.35
C SER A 327 -27.75 -12.51 6.50
N GLY A 328 -28.52 -13.25 5.70
CA GLY A 328 -28.50 -14.71 5.64
C GLY A 328 -27.42 -15.31 4.72
N LEU A 329 -26.64 -14.48 4.04
CA LEU A 329 -25.57 -14.88 3.12
C LEU A 329 -24.19 -14.75 3.77
N THR A 330 -23.15 -15.25 3.10
CA THR A 330 -21.76 -14.95 3.48
C THR A 330 -21.39 -13.51 3.11
N ALA A 331 -20.37 -12.93 3.76
CA ALA A 331 -19.93 -11.55 3.48
C ALA A 331 -19.57 -11.32 2.00
N ALA A 332 -18.92 -12.29 1.35
CA ALA A 332 -18.61 -12.22 -0.08
C ALA A 332 -19.87 -12.22 -0.96
N GLU A 333 -20.89 -13.01 -0.60
CA GLU A 333 -22.18 -13.02 -1.30
C GLU A 333 -23.01 -11.77 -1.04
N GLN A 334 -22.82 -11.10 0.11
CA GLN A 334 -23.44 -9.82 0.45
C GLN A 334 -22.83 -8.71 -0.42
N ALA A 335 -21.50 -8.61 -0.45
CA ALA A 335 -20.77 -7.63 -1.25
C ALA A 335 -21.11 -7.75 -2.74
N ALA A 336 -21.08 -8.97 -3.31
CA ALA A 336 -21.45 -9.23 -4.70
C ALA A 336 -22.91 -8.89 -5.05
N ARG A 337 -23.76 -8.62 -4.04
CA ARG A 337 -25.16 -8.22 -4.20
C ARG A 337 -25.42 -6.78 -3.76
N GLY A 338 -24.37 -5.98 -3.64
CA GLY A 338 -24.47 -4.54 -3.40
C GLY A 338 -24.63 -4.14 -1.93
N ASP A 339 -24.23 -4.98 -0.97
CA ASP A 339 -23.95 -4.55 0.40
C ASP A 339 -22.52 -3.99 0.45
N LEU A 340 -22.40 -2.68 0.33
CA LEU A 340 -21.11 -2.00 0.14
C LEU A 340 -20.55 -1.45 1.46
N ASN A 341 -21.36 -1.46 2.53
CA ASN A 341 -20.96 -1.01 3.85
C ASN A 341 -20.84 -2.16 4.87
N GLY A 342 -21.20 -3.39 4.48
CA GLY A 342 -21.11 -4.60 5.29
C GLY A 342 -22.17 -4.72 6.39
N ASP A 343 -23.30 -4.01 6.30
CA ASP A 343 -24.35 -4.02 7.31
C ASP A 343 -25.40 -5.14 7.13
N GLY A 344 -25.23 -5.95 6.08
CA GLY A 344 -26.10 -7.05 5.71
C GLY A 344 -27.32 -6.61 4.89
N LEU A 345 -27.39 -5.36 4.46
CA LEU A 345 -28.46 -4.80 3.62
C LEU A 345 -27.85 -4.23 2.33
N ASN A 346 -28.65 -4.24 1.24
CA ASN A 346 -28.40 -3.35 0.12
C ASN A 346 -29.47 -2.26 0.18
N ASP A 347 -29.13 -1.06 0.64
CA ASP A 347 -30.07 0.02 0.87
C ASP A 347 -29.64 1.39 0.30
N GLN A 348 -30.22 2.49 0.81
CA GLN A 348 -29.88 3.84 0.34
C GLN A 348 -28.46 4.28 0.71
N SER A 349 -27.88 3.67 1.72
CA SER A 349 -26.49 3.87 2.14
C SER A 349 -25.56 3.27 1.09
N ASP A 350 -25.81 2.03 0.68
CA ASP A 350 -25.04 1.35 -0.37
C ASP A 350 -25.20 2.03 -1.73
N PHE A 351 -26.41 2.53 -2.04
CA PHE A 351 -26.61 3.31 -3.26
C PHE A 351 -25.73 4.56 -3.30
N ARG A 352 -25.57 5.24 -2.16
CA ARG A 352 -24.70 6.44 -2.07
C ARG A 352 -23.23 6.07 -2.26
N LEU A 353 -22.81 4.92 -1.73
CA LEU A 353 -21.47 4.38 -1.93
C LEU A 353 -21.24 4.01 -3.39
N PHE A 354 -22.13 3.21 -4.00
CA PHE A 354 -22.06 2.82 -5.41
C PHE A 354 -21.93 4.04 -6.32
N LYS A 355 -22.76 5.07 -6.10
CA LYS A 355 -22.68 6.32 -6.86
C LYS A 355 -21.33 7.03 -6.71
N SER A 356 -20.78 7.07 -5.48
CA SER A 356 -19.46 7.69 -5.25
C SER A 356 -18.40 6.93 -6.02
N TYR A 357 -18.35 5.61 -5.85
CA TYR A 357 -17.35 4.72 -6.45
C TYR A 357 -17.36 4.77 -7.97
N TYR A 358 -18.57 4.79 -8.58
CA TYR A 358 -18.73 4.99 -10.01
C TYR A 358 -18.13 6.32 -10.49
N ASN A 359 -18.37 7.41 -9.76
CA ASN A 359 -17.83 8.73 -10.12
C ASN A 359 -16.31 8.80 -9.94
N ASP A 360 -15.81 8.27 -8.85
CA ASP A 360 -14.38 8.25 -8.52
C ASP A 360 -13.60 7.41 -9.54
N TYR A 361 -14.13 6.26 -9.98
CA TYR A 361 -13.55 5.42 -11.04
C TYR A 361 -13.37 6.16 -12.36
N TYR A 362 -14.43 6.79 -12.87
CA TYR A 362 -14.36 7.51 -14.15
C TYR A 362 -13.49 8.76 -14.07
N GLN A 363 -13.38 9.37 -12.88
CA GLN A 363 -12.46 10.49 -12.65
C GLN A 363 -11.00 10.02 -12.62
N ALA A 364 -10.70 8.94 -11.90
CA ALA A 364 -9.36 8.37 -11.78
C ALA A 364 -8.82 7.87 -13.14
N MET A 365 -9.71 7.37 -14.01
CA MET A 365 -9.35 6.88 -15.34
C MET A 365 -9.28 7.98 -16.43
N ASP A 366 -9.50 9.26 -16.08
CA ASP A 366 -9.65 10.37 -17.04
C ASP A 366 -10.69 10.08 -18.14
N LEU A 367 -11.71 9.28 -17.80
CA LEU A 367 -12.83 8.91 -18.68
C LEU A 367 -14.01 9.88 -18.54
N ALA A 368 -13.97 10.74 -17.52
CA ALA A 368 -14.94 11.80 -17.28
C ALA A 368 -14.44 13.17 -17.73
N THR A 369 -15.34 14.05 -18.18
CA THR A 369 -15.01 15.47 -18.27
C THR A 369 -14.85 16.03 -16.86
N ALA A 370 -13.82 16.85 -16.61
CA ALA A 370 -13.60 17.45 -15.29
C ALA A 370 -14.87 18.11 -14.71
N GLY A 371 -15.32 17.62 -13.55
CA GLY A 371 -16.53 18.09 -12.85
C GLY A 371 -17.86 17.48 -13.33
N GLN A 372 -17.82 16.47 -14.20
CA GLN A 372 -19.00 15.72 -14.64
C GLN A 372 -19.35 14.61 -13.63
N ASP A 373 -20.64 14.46 -13.33
CA ASP A 373 -21.18 13.31 -12.57
C ASP A 373 -21.35 12.13 -13.54
N SER A 374 -20.35 11.25 -13.59
CA SER A 374 -20.28 10.08 -14.48
C SER A 374 -21.42 9.10 -14.27
N PHE A 375 -21.85 8.91 -13.01
CA PHE A 375 -22.99 8.08 -12.68
C PHE A 375 -24.29 8.66 -13.25
N ALA A 376 -24.49 9.98 -13.12
CA ALA A 376 -25.62 10.65 -13.76
C ALA A 376 -25.57 10.53 -15.30
N ALA A 377 -24.39 10.65 -15.91
CA ALA A 377 -24.22 10.47 -17.34
C ALA A 377 -24.52 9.02 -17.80
N MET A 378 -24.15 8.01 -17.00
CA MET A 378 -24.53 6.62 -17.23
C MET A 378 -26.05 6.45 -17.17
N LEU A 379 -26.72 7.01 -16.17
CA LEU A 379 -28.19 6.96 -16.08
C LEU A 379 -28.86 7.64 -17.28
N ASP A 380 -28.33 8.77 -17.75
CA ASP A 380 -28.80 9.45 -18.95
C ASP A 380 -28.61 8.59 -20.21
N SER A 381 -27.53 7.80 -20.28
CA SER A 381 -27.29 6.87 -21.40
C SER A 381 -28.30 5.71 -21.44
N LEU A 382 -28.87 5.34 -20.29
CA LEU A 382 -29.93 4.35 -20.16
C LEU A 382 -31.32 4.92 -20.50
N ALA A 383 -31.48 6.24 -20.44
CA ALA A 383 -32.73 6.89 -20.80
C ALA A 383 -32.96 6.76 -22.32
N VAL A 384 -33.93 5.93 -22.70
CA VAL A 384 -34.40 5.82 -24.10
C VAL A 384 -34.69 7.23 -24.62
N PRO A 385 -34.12 7.65 -25.77
CA PRO A 385 -34.42 8.96 -26.32
C PRO A 385 -35.93 9.10 -26.50
N GLU A 386 -36.55 10.10 -25.87
CA GLU A 386 -37.95 10.39 -26.17
C GLU A 386 -38.08 10.56 -27.69
N PRO A 387 -39.06 9.92 -28.34
CA PRO A 387 -39.26 10.11 -29.77
C PRO A 387 -39.46 11.60 -29.99
N THR A 388 -38.52 12.22 -30.70
CA THR A 388 -38.59 13.65 -31.03
C THR A 388 -40.00 13.97 -31.54
N SER A 389 -40.53 15.12 -31.17
CA SER A 389 -41.86 15.59 -31.60
C SER A 389 -42.05 15.54 -33.13
N THR A 390 -40.96 15.49 -33.90
CA THR A 390 -40.90 15.22 -35.34
C THR A 390 -41.38 13.81 -35.74
N LEU A 391 -41.04 12.78 -34.95
CA LEU A 391 -41.46 11.39 -35.18
C LEU A 391 -42.96 11.20 -34.88
N LEU A 392 -43.46 11.84 -33.81
CA LEU A 392 -44.89 11.91 -33.49
C LEU A 392 -45.69 12.67 -34.56
N ALA A 393 -45.12 13.75 -35.12
CA ALA A 393 -45.75 14.49 -36.23
C ALA A 393 -45.81 13.67 -37.53
N LEU A 394 -44.79 12.84 -37.82
CA LEU A 394 -44.77 11.95 -38.98
C LEU A 394 -45.79 10.82 -38.86
N PHE A 395 -45.96 10.23 -37.67
CA PHE A 395 -47.03 9.25 -37.42
C PHE A 395 -48.43 9.86 -37.44
N GLY A 396 -48.59 11.09 -36.93
CA GLY A 396 -49.85 11.85 -37.01
C GLY A 396 -50.27 12.20 -38.45
N LEU A 397 -49.31 12.59 -39.30
CA LEU A 397 -49.57 12.89 -40.71
C LEU A 397 -49.83 11.62 -41.54
N ALA A 398 -49.15 10.51 -41.26
CA ALA A 398 -49.41 9.23 -41.92
C ALA A 398 -50.81 8.68 -41.58
N ALA A 399 -51.25 8.80 -40.32
CA ALA A 399 -52.59 8.42 -39.90
C ALA A 399 -53.69 9.30 -40.52
N ALA A 400 -53.46 10.61 -40.65
CA ALA A 400 -54.37 11.53 -41.33
C ALA A 400 -54.49 11.26 -42.84
N TYR A 401 -53.39 10.86 -43.50
CA TYR A 401 -53.39 10.53 -44.93
C TYR A 401 -54.12 9.20 -45.23
N VAL A 402 -54.04 8.21 -44.34
CA VAL A 402 -54.74 6.92 -44.50
C VAL A 402 -56.25 7.06 -44.20
N CYS A 403 -56.65 7.89 -43.25
CA CYS A 403 -58.07 8.18 -42.97
C CYS A 403 -58.73 9.11 -44.00
N GLY A 404 -57.96 10.01 -44.64
CA GLY A 404 -58.47 10.96 -45.64
C GLY A 404 -58.83 10.36 -47.01
N ARG A 405 -58.39 9.13 -47.32
CA ARG A 405 -58.68 8.45 -48.61
C ARG A 405 -59.97 7.62 -48.64
N ARG A 406 -60.79 7.62 -47.58
CA ARG A 406 -62.10 6.95 -47.55
C ARG A 406 -63.32 7.87 -47.65
N LEU A 407 -63.11 9.18 -47.86
CA LEU A 407 -64.17 10.14 -48.13
C LEU A 407 -63.73 11.05 -49.27
N LEU A 408 -63.88 10.56 -50.52
CA LEU A 408 -64.27 11.30 -51.72
C LEU A 408 -64.40 10.34 -52.91
#